data_AF-A0A923UUG8-F1
#
_entry.id   AF-A0A923UUG8-F1
#
_cell.length_a   1.000
_cell.length_b   1.000
_cell.length_c   1.000
_cell.angle_alpha   90.00
_cell.angle_beta   90.00
_cell.angle_gamma   90.00
#
_symmetry.space_group_name_H-M   'P 1'
#
loop_
_entity.id
_entity.type
_entity.pdbx_description
1 polymer ?
#
loop_
_entity_poly.entity_id
_entity_poly.type
_entity_poly.pdbx_seq_one_letter_code
_entity_poly.pdbx_strand_id
1 'polypeptide(L)'
;LGAEEIEEEEMPLVDTPLKCHKLTVEIEAAIPEIYRYWLPQRKSSVTTVQRAEPKVGRNDDCACGSGKKFKKCCGAPPVVH
;
A
#
# COMPACT_ATOMS: atom_id res chain seq x y z
N LEU A 1 8.51 -0.60 -23.42
CA LEU A 1 7.11 -0.61 -23.90
C LEU A 1 6.94 -1.95 -24.56
N GLY A 2 6.06 -2.80 -24.02
CA GLY A 2 5.90 -4.18 -24.49
C GLY A 2 5.58 -4.19 -25.98
N ALA A 3 6.03 -5.22 -26.70
CA ALA A 3 5.58 -5.44 -28.06
C ALA A 3 4.05 -5.55 -28.05
N GLU A 4 3.39 -4.72 -28.85
CA GLU A 4 1.93 -4.66 -28.91
C GLU A 4 1.34 -5.90 -29.59
N GLU A 5 2.17 -6.69 -30.28
CA GLU A 5 1.77 -7.86 -31.05
C GLU A 5 2.73 -9.02 -30.77
N ILE A 6 2.15 -10.19 -30.54
CA ILE A 6 2.87 -11.46 -30.35
C ILE A 6 3.05 -12.07 -31.75
N GLU A 7 4.27 -12.47 -32.10
CA GLU A 7 4.55 -13.10 -33.39
C GLU A 7 3.79 -14.44 -33.51
N GLU A 8 3.34 -14.77 -34.73
CA GLU A 8 2.47 -15.93 -34.99
C GLU A 8 3.10 -17.26 -34.54
N GLU A 9 4.43 -17.34 -34.58
CA GLU A 9 5.23 -18.50 -34.17
C GLU A 9 5.41 -18.61 -32.64
N GLU A 10 5.22 -17.51 -31.90
CA GLU A 10 5.30 -17.46 -30.43
C GLU A 10 3.92 -17.66 -29.76
N MET A 11 2.83 -17.61 -30.53
CA MET A 11 1.46 -17.91 -30.07
C MET A 11 1.26 -19.26 -29.35
N PRO A 12 2.02 -20.34 -29.62
CA PRO A 12 1.88 -21.60 -28.88
C PRO A 12 2.57 -21.58 -27.50
N LEU A 13 3.56 -20.70 -27.28
CA LEU A 13 4.28 -20.57 -26.00
C LEU A 13 3.44 -19.80 -24.95
N VAL A 14 2.41 -19.08 -25.40
CA VAL A 14 1.30 -18.53 -24.61
C VAL A 14 0.06 -19.40 -24.82
N ASP A 15 -0.03 -20.52 -24.10
CA ASP A 15 -0.90 -21.73 -24.27
C ASP A 15 -2.44 -21.61 -24.51
N THR A 16 -2.97 -20.46 -24.90
CA THR A 16 -3.93 -20.22 -26.00
C THR A 16 -4.41 -18.79 -25.81
N PRO A 17 -4.24 -17.88 -26.79
CA PRO A 17 -4.80 -16.52 -26.72
C PRO A 17 -6.27 -16.52 -26.29
N LEU A 18 -7.01 -17.56 -26.70
CA LEU A 18 -8.38 -17.81 -26.32
C LEU A 18 -8.58 -18.11 -24.82
N LYS A 19 -7.71 -18.90 -24.18
CA LYS A 19 -7.77 -19.17 -22.74
C LYS A 19 -7.39 -17.95 -21.92
N CYS A 20 -6.37 -17.20 -22.35
CA CYS A 20 -6.02 -15.93 -21.72
C CYS A 20 -7.17 -14.93 -21.82
N HIS A 21 -7.74 -14.74 -23.01
CA HIS A 21 -8.90 -13.86 -23.21
C HIS A 21 -10.11 -14.32 -22.38
N LYS A 22 -10.40 -15.63 -22.37
CA LYS A 22 -11.46 -16.22 -21.55
C LYS A 22 -11.24 -15.95 -20.06
N LEU A 23 -10.04 -16.19 -19.56
CA LEU A 23 -9.70 -15.91 -18.17
C LEU A 23 -9.78 -14.41 -17.86
N THR A 24 -9.37 -13.53 -18.78
CA THR A 24 -9.52 -12.07 -18.60
C THR A 24 -10.98 -11.67 -18.43
N VAL A 25 -11.87 -12.16 -19.32
CA VAL A 25 -13.32 -11.91 -19.23
C VAL A 25 -13.92 -12.50 -17.95
N GLU A 26 -13.49 -13.70 -17.55
CA GLU A 26 -13.93 -14.35 -16.31
C GLU A 26 -13.44 -13.61 -15.06
N ILE A 27 -12.21 -13.09 -15.07
CA ILE A 27 -11.64 -12.29 -13.98
C ILE A 27 -12.45 -11.01 -13.80
N GLU A 28 -12.76 -10.30 -14.87
CA GLU A 28 -13.59 -9.09 -14.82
C GLU A 28 -14.96 -9.38 -14.20
N ALA A 29 -15.61 -10.47 -14.62
CA ALA A 29 -16.88 -10.91 -14.06
C ALA A 29 -16.78 -11.34 -12.58
N ALA A 30 -15.62 -11.81 -12.14
CA ALA A 30 -15.37 -12.22 -10.76
C ALA A 30 -15.09 -11.05 -9.80
N ILE A 31 -14.70 -9.86 -10.30
CA ILE A 31 -14.42 -8.66 -9.49
C ILE A 31 -15.52 -8.33 -8.46
N PRO A 32 -16.82 -8.26 -8.81
CA PRO A 32 -17.86 -7.95 -7.83
C PRO A 32 -17.96 -9.00 -6.72
N GLU A 33 -17.75 -10.28 -7.03
CA GLU A 33 -17.78 -11.35 -6.01
C GLU A 33 -16.58 -11.28 -5.09
N ILE A 34 -15.38 -11.06 -5.64
CA ILE A 34 -14.16 -10.82 -4.85
C ILE A 34 -14.38 -9.62 -3.93
N TYR A 35 -14.93 -8.52 -4.45
CA TYR A 35 -15.23 -7.34 -3.65
C TYR A 35 -16.20 -7.64 -2.50
N ARG A 36 -17.33 -8.30 -2.79
CA ARG A 36 -18.34 -8.67 -1.78
C ARG A 36 -17.80 -9.60 -0.71
N TYR A 37 -16.96 -10.56 -1.09
CA TYR A 37 -16.32 -11.48 -0.16
C TYR A 37 -15.44 -10.74 0.86
N TRP A 38 -14.61 -9.80 0.39
CA TRP A 38 -13.72 -9.03 1.25
C TRP A 38 -14.39 -7.86 1.95
N LEU A 39 -15.53 -7.36 1.46
CA LEU A 39 -16.19 -6.16 2.01
C LEU A 39 -16.47 -6.24 3.52
N PRO A 40 -17.00 -7.34 4.09
CA PRO A 40 -17.16 -7.49 5.53
C PRO A 40 -15.83 -7.54 6.30
N GLN A 41 -14.78 -8.06 5.65
CA GLN A 41 -13.46 -8.30 6.25
C GLN A 41 -12.55 -7.07 6.21
N ARG A 42 -12.88 -6.06 5.40
CA ARG A 42 -12.13 -4.79 5.31
C ARG A 42 -12.22 -3.93 6.57
N LYS A 43 -13.19 -4.17 7.44
CA LYS A 43 -13.26 -3.48 8.72
C LYS A 43 -12.16 -4.03 9.63
N SER A 44 -11.08 -3.26 9.75
CA SER A 44 -10.10 -3.45 10.81
C SER A 44 -10.81 -3.48 12.16
N SER A 45 -10.55 -4.50 12.97
CA SER A 45 -10.99 -4.56 14.37
C SER A 45 -10.31 -3.51 15.24
N VAL A 46 -9.24 -2.89 14.73
CA VAL A 46 -8.49 -1.84 15.40
C VAL A 46 -9.00 -0.48 14.94
N THR A 47 -9.43 0.34 15.90
CA THR A 47 -9.77 1.75 15.68
C THR A 47 -8.51 2.58 15.49
N THR A 48 -8.52 3.48 14.51
CA THR A 48 -7.44 4.47 14.34
C THR A 48 -7.36 5.36 15.57
N VAL A 49 -6.25 5.28 16.31
CA VAL A 49 -6.00 6.15 17.45
C VAL A 49 -5.71 7.57 16.94
N GLN A 50 -6.59 8.51 17.26
CA GLN A 50 -6.31 9.93 17.06
C GLN A 50 -5.63 10.48 18.33
N ARG A 51 -4.57 11.27 18.15
CA ARG A 51 -3.94 11.98 19.27
C ARG A 51 -4.87 13.11 19.70
N ALA A 52 -5.11 13.23 21.00
CA ALA A 52 -5.82 14.38 21.56
C ALA A 52 -5.01 15.67 21.42
N GLU A 53 -3.68 15.54 21.49
CA GLU A 53 -2.76 16.67 21.42
C GLU A 53 -2.20 16.88 20.00
N PRO A 54 -1.90 18.15 19.63
CA PRO A 54 -1.26 18.46 18.37
C PRO A 54 0.11 17.77 18.26
N LYS A 55 0.49 17.43 17.03
CA LYS A 55 1.83 16.87 16.78
C LYS A 55 2.88 17.94 17.07
N VAL A 56 3.79 17.65 17.99
CA VAL A 56 4.98 18.47 18.23
C VAL A 56 5.82 18.53 16.96
N GLY A 57 6.08 19.74 16.46
CA GLY A 57 6.91 19.98 15.31
C GLY A 57 8.37 19.70 15.60
N ARG A 58 9.12 19.30 14.57
CA ARG A 58 10.53 18.92 14.68
C ARG A 58 11.43 20.06 15.26
N ASN A 59 11.05 21.31 15.05
CA ASN A 59 11.78 22.49 15.52
C ASN A 59 11.21 23.12 16.79
N ASP A 60 10.05 22.66 17.27
CA ASP A 60 9.40 23.20 18.45
C ASP A 60 10.13 22.80 19.72
N ASP A 61 9.86 23.51 20.82
CA ASP A 61 10.38 23.16 22.13
C ASP A 61 9.95 21.75 22.53
N CYS A 62 10.91 20.97 23.00
CA CYS A 62 10.63 19.58 23.32
C CYS A 62 9.83 19.49 24.63
N ALA A 63 8.70 18.78 24.60
CA ALA A 63 7.83 18.51 25.75
C ALA A 63 8.55 17.77 26.92
N CYS A 64 9.79 17.32 26.73
CA CYS A 64 10.67 16.77 27.76
C CYS A 64 11.13 17.81 28.80
N GLY A 65 10.85 19.11 28.60
CA GLY A 65 11.27 20.19 29.49
C GLY A 65 12.75 20.56 29.40
N SER A 66 13.49 20.01 28.43
CA SER A 66 14.95 20.25 28.30
C SER A 66 15.33 21.63 27.77
N GLY A 67 14.37 22.43 27.31
CA GLY A 67 14.62 23.70 26.60
C GLY A 67 15.28 23.55 25.23
N LYS A 68 15.44 22.32 24.72
CA LYS A 68 15.99 22.02 23.38
C LYS A 68 14.86 21.78 22.38
N LYS A 69 15.12 22.07 21.09
CA LYS A 69 14.23 21.70 19.98
C LYS A 69 13.99 20.19 19.94
N PHE A 70 12.78 19.73 19.60
CA PHE A 70 12.41 18.30 19.57
C PHE A 70 13.42 17.44 18.81
N LYS A 71 13.89 17.89 17.63
CA LYS A 71 14.93 17.19 16.82
C LYS A 71 16.30 16.99 17.47
N LYS A 72 16.55 17.67 18.59
CA LYS A 72 17.79 17.61 19.37
C LYS A 72 17.55 17.12 20.82
N CYS A 73 16.31 16.83 21.23
CA CYS A 73 15.95 16.09 22.47
C CYS A 73 15.33 14.74 22.05
N CYS A 74 14.06 14.50 22.38
CA CYS A 74 13.39 13.21 22.20
C CYS A 74 13.21 12.75 20.75
N GLY A 75 13.28 13.66 19.78
CA GLY A 75 13.21 13.34 18.36
C GLY A 75 14.56 13.14 17.69
N ALA A 76 15.65 13.06 18.44
CA ALA A 76 16.98 12.78 17.90
C ALA A 76 17.10 11.28 17.55
N PRO A 77 17.70 10.94 16.40
CA PRO A 77 18.05 9.54 16.11
C PRO A 77 19.11 9.05 17.11
N PRO A 78 19.13 7.74 17.42
CA PRO A 78 20.22 7.17 18.21
C PRO A 78 21.55 7.42 17.51
N VAL A 79 22.54 7.92 18.26
CA VAL A 79 23.90 8.11 17.73
C VAL A 79 24.54 6.74 17.63
N VAL A 80 24.55 6.20 16.42
CA VAL A 80 25.37 5.04 16.08
C VAL A 80 26.76 5.56 15.74
N HIS A 81 27.79 5.06 16.44
CA HIS A 81 29.19 5.37 16.20
C HIS A 81 29.80 4.38 15.21
#